data_AF-A0A2E8BGP0-F1
#
_entry.id   AF-A0A2E8BGP0-F1
#
_cell.length_a   1.000
_cell.length_b   1.000
_cell.length_c   1.000
_cell.angle_alpha   90.00
_cell.angle_beta   90.00
_cell.angle_gamma   90.00
#
_symmetry.space_group_name_H-M   'P 1'
#
loop_
_entity.id
_entity.type
_entity.pdbx_description
1 polymer ?
#
loop_
_entity_poly.entity_id
_entity_poly.type
_entity_poly.pdbx_seq_one_letter_code
_entity_poly.pdbx_strand_id
1 'polypeptide(L)'
;MVKPWKILPTVISVVLIASACANSGVPEAWDEQADETGRGLAERNFLDSCVEANSDLAQVKALSYCTCVLVKVKAAVSYEKFTEFDDFVDTHRSDVTADMLGENFSWFTEAVEACPV
;
A
#
# COMPACT_ATOMS: atom_id res chain seq x y z
N MET A 1 -9.88 -50.29 -39.18
CA MET A 1 -8.69 -50.34 -38.30
C MET A 1 -7.61 -49.53 -39.01
N VAL A 2 -7.07 -48.40 -38.55
CA VAL A 2 -6.89 -47.75 -37.23
C VAL A 2 -7.04 -46.22 -37.39
N LYS A 3 -7.38 -45.54 -36.28
CA LYS A 3 -7.65 -44.09 -36.16
C LYS A 3 -6.36 -43.34 -35.74
N PRO A 4 -6.44 -42.03 -35.42
CA PRO A 4 -5.75 -40.90 -36.05
C PRO A 4 -4.49 -40.47 -35.25
N TRP A 5 -3.94 -39.28 -35.51
CA TRP A 5 -3.71 -38.23 -34.49
C TRP A 5 -2.48 -37.37 -34.84
N LYS A 6 -2.71 -36.05 -34.89
CA LYS A 6 -1.76 -34.97 -35.16
C LYS A 6 -0.75 -34.84 -34.02
N ILE A 7 0.55 -34.81 -34.30
CA ILE A 7 1.52 -34.26 -33.34
C ILE A 7 2.50 -33.37 -34.12
N LEU A 8 2.23 -32.06 -34.08
CA LEU A 8 3.24 -31.03 -34.34
C LEU A 8 4.21 -31.03 -33.15
N PRO A 9 5.54 -30.98 -33.34
CA PRO A 9 6.45 -30.74 -32.24
C PRO A 9 6.51 -29.22 -32.00
N THR A 10 5.67 -28.72 -31.11
CA THR A 10 5.81 -27.36 -30.56
C THR A 10 6.98 -27.38 -29.58
N VAL A 11 8.18 -27.08 -30.08
CA VAL A 11 9.32 -26.69 -29.26
C VAL A 11 9.11 -25.23 -28.89
N ILE A 12 8.50 -24.96 -27.73
CA ILE A 12 8.53 -23.62 -27.12
C ILE A 12 9.02 -23.79 -25.68
N SER A 13 10.21 -23.27 -25.47
CA SER A 13 10.99 -23.18 -24.24
C SER A 13 10.14 -22.80 -23.02
N VAL A 14 10.14 -23.66 -21.99
CA VAL A 14 9.84 -23.24 -20.62
C VAL A 14 11.17 -23.06 -19.92
N VAL A 15 11.80 -21.92 -20.17
CA VAL A 15 12.94 -21.41 -19.42
C VAL A 15 12.50 -20.07 -18.84
N LEU A 16 12.76 -19.91 -17.54
CA LEU A 16 12.56 -18.73 -16.68
C LEU A 16 11.18 -18.61 -16.03
N ILE A 17 11.08 -19.04 -14.75
CA ILE A 17 10.81 -18.11 -13.63
C ILE A 17 11.62 -18.60 -12.42
N ALA A 18 12.93 -18.35 -12.44
CA ALA A 18 13.73 -18.32 -11.22
C ALA A 18 13.81 -16.86 -10.79
N SER A 19 12.87 -16.42 -9.95
CA SER A 19 12.97 -15.30 -8.98
C SER A 19 11.57 -14.85 -8.55
N ALA A 20 11.07 -15.40 -7.46
CA ALA A 20 10.03 -14.73 -6.68
C ALA A 20 10.13 -15.08 -5.19
N CYS A 21 11.34 -15.24 -4.66
CA CYS A 21 11.61 -14.61 -3.37
C CYS A 21 11.86 -13.13 -3.69
N ALA A 22 10.82 -12.43 -4.17
CA ALA A 22 10.90 -11.01 -4.39
C ALA A 22 11.01 -10.39 -2.99
N ASN A 23 12.18 -9.82 -2.72
CA ASN A 23 12.47 -8.84 -1.69
C ASN A 23 11.55 -8.92 -0.44
N SER A 24 12.00 -9.58 0.63
CA SER A 24 11.42 -9.40 1.99
C SER A 24 11.65 -7.99 2.53
N GLY A 25 11.75 -7.00 1.65
CA GLY A 25 12.22 -5.65 1.90
C GLY A 25 11.05 -4.71 2.03
N VAL A 26 11.25 -3.73 2.90
CA VAL A 26 10.45 -2.51 2.97
C VAL A 26 10.32 -1.94 1.54
N PRO A 27 9.10 -1.59 1.07
CA PRO A 27 8.94 -1.03 -0.26
C PRO A 27 9.75 0.26 -0.42
N GLU A 28 10.29 0.52 -1.62
CA GLU A 28 11.00 1.76 -1.98
C GLU A 28 10.16 2.68 -2.88
N ALA A 29 8.98 2.24 -3.30
CA ALA A 29 7.99 3.05 -4.01
C ALA A 29 6.55 2.61 -3.74
N TRP A 30 5.60 3.47 -4.09
CA TRP A 30 4.17 3.27 -3.84
C TRP A 30 3.58 2.01 -4.48
N ASP A 31 4.05 1.62 -5.66
CA ASP A 31 3.55 0.51 -6.47
C ASP A 31 4.33 -0.80 -6.25
N GLU A 32 5.34 -0.80 -5.39
CA GLU A 32 6.09 -2.01 -5.10
C GLU A 32 5.26 -3.06 -4.38
N GLN A 33 5.51 -4.32 -4.72
CA GLN A 33 4.83 -5.48 -4.16
C GLN A 33 3.30 -5.36 -4.31
N ALA A 34 2.86 -4.88 -5.47
CA ALA A 34 1.45 -4.74 -5.83
C ALA A 34 0.69 -6.07 -5.72
N ASP A 35 -0.55 -5.98 -5.24
CA ASP A 35 -1.48 -7.11 -5.20
C ASP A 35 -2.20 -7.27 -6.55
N GLU A 36 -3.18 -8.17 -6.61
CA GLU A 36 -3.98 -8.41 -7.81
C GLU A 36 -4.78 -7.16 -8.27
N THR A 37 -4.96 -6.16 -7.41
CA THR A 37 -5.63 -4.89 -7.73
C THR A 37 -4.68 -3.81 -8.25
N GLY A 38 -3.36 -4.08 -8.25
CA GLY A 38 -2.33 -3.13 -8.64
C GLY A 38 -1.97 -2.13 -7.53
N ARG A 39 -2.49 -2.31 -6.31
CA ARG A 39 -2.17 -1.46 -5.16
C ARG A 39 -0.89 -1.97 -4.49
N GLY A 40 0.11 -1.12 -4.29
CA GLY A 40 1.38 -1.51 -3.66
C GLY A 40 1.27 -1.78 -2.16
N LEU A 41 2.30 -2.39 -1.58
CA LEU A 41 2.28 -2.81 -0.17
C LEU A 41 2.13 -1.64 0.80
N ALA A 42 2.83 -0.52 0.56
CA ALA A 42 2.73 0.67 1.40
C ALA A 42 1.29 1.23 1.45
N GLU A 43 0.62 1.26 0.30
CA GLU A 43 -0.77 1.73 0.21
C GLU A 43 -1.73 0.80 0.97
N ARG A 44 -1.54 -0.51 0.88
CA ARG A 44 -2.36 -1.49 1.62
C ARG A 44 -2.14 -1.35 3.12
N ASN A 45 -0.89 -1.31 3.58
CA ASN A 45 -0.55 -1.18 5.00
C ASN A 45 -1.11 0.11 5.60
N PHE A 46 -1.05 1.22 4.86
CA PHE A 46 -1.65 2.48 5.28
C PHE A 46 -3.17 2.35 5.47
N LEU A 47 -3.86 1.77 4.48
CA LEU A 47 -5.31 1.62 4.53
C LEU A 47 -5.75 0.69 5.66
N ASP A 48 -5.06 -0.44 5.84
CA ASP A 48 -5.36 -1.40 6.89
C ASP A 48 -5.18 -0.77 8.27
N SER A 49 -4.04 -0.09 8.49
CA SER A 49 -3.74 0.59 9.76
C SER A 49 -4.71 1.74 10.04
N CYS A 50 -5.06 2.53 9.01
CA CYS A 50 -6.04 3.61 9.15
C CYS A 50 -7.44 3.06 9.47
N VAL A 51 -7.88 1.99 8.80
CA VAL A 51 -9.19 1.38 9.08
C VAL A 51 -9.23 0.78 10.48
N GLU A 52 -8.15 0.12 10.92
CA GLU A 52 -8.03 -0.40 12.28
C GLU A 52 -8.14 0.72 13.33
N ALA A 53 -7.48 1.85 13.09
CA ALA A 53 -7.52 3.03 13.96
C ALA A 53 -8.90 3.72 14.00
N ASN A 54 -9.77 3.48 13.01
CA ASN A 54 -11.13 4.05 12.91
C ASN A 54 -12.21 2.95 13.02
N SER A 55 -11.98 1.97 13.89
CA SER A 55 -12.87 0.82 14.10
C SER A 55 -14.23 1.15 14.74
N ASP A 56 -14.39 2.38 15.22
CA ASP A 56 -15.67 2.94 15.69
C ASP A 56 -16.61 3.31 14.52
N LEU A 57 -16.08 3.50 13.31
CA LEU A 57 -16.86 3.71 12.11
C LEU A 57 -17.34 2.39 11.50
N ALA A 58 -18.44 2.43 10.75
CA ALA A 58 -18.82 1.31 9.90
C ALA A 58 -17.69 1.04 8.87
N GLN A 59 -17.36 -0.22 8.60
CA GLN A 59 -16.22 -0.60 7.76
C GLN A 59 -16.17 0.12 6.41
N VAL A 60 -17.31 0.26 5.73
CA VAL A 60 -17.40 0.98 4.43
C VAL A 60 -17.05 2.46 4.58
N LYS A 61 -17.44 3.06 5.72
CA LYS A 61 -17.18 4.47 6.05
C LYS A 61 -15.70 4.68 6.39
N ALA A 62 -15.12 3.82 7.24
CA ALA A 62 -13.69 3.83 7.54
C ALA A 62 -12.85 3.69 6.27
N LEU A 63 -13.17 2.72 5.40
CA LEU A 63 -12.44 2.50 4.16
C LEU A 63 -12.53 3.71 3.22
N SER A 64 -13.72 4.32 3.10
CA SER A 64 -13.93 5.53 2.28
C SER A 64 -13.08 6.71 2.80
N TYR A 65 -13.11 6.93 4.11
CA TYR A 65 -12.33 7.96 4.77
C TYR A 65 -10.82 7.73 4.57
N CYS A 66 -10.31 6.55 4.90
CA CYS A 66 -8.89 6.21 4.76
C CYS A 66 -8.39 6.25 3.32
N THR A 67 -9.24 5.89 2.35
CA THR A 67 -8.92 6.04 0.91
C THR A 67 -8.77 7.51 0.54
N CYS A 68 -9.64 8.38 1.05
CA CYS A 68 -9.50 9.83 0.83
C CYS A 68 -8.16 10.33 1.40
N VAL A 69 -7.83 9.96 2.64
CA VAL A 69 -6.59 10.41 3.30
C VAL A 69 -5.38 9.94 2.50
N LEU A 70 -5.31 8.67 2.10
CA LEU A 70 -4.22 8.13 1.28
C LEU A 70 -4.03 8.92 -0.03
N VAL A 71 -5.13 9.24 -0.72
CA VAL A 71 -5.08 10.04 -1.96
C VAL A 71 -4.48 11.43 -1.70
N LYS A 72 -4.85 12.08 -0.59
CA LYS A 72 -4.31 13.40 -0.21
C LYS A 72 -2.84 13.33 0.17
N VAL A 73 -2.44 12.32 0.94
CA VAL A 73 -1.04 12.07 1.31
C VAL A 73 -0.17 11.90 0.07
N LYS A 74 -0.56 11.00 -0.85
CA LYS A 74 0.18 10.76 -2.10
C LYS A 74 0.27 12.00 -3.01
N ALA A 75 -0.69 12.91 -2.90
CA ALA A 75 -0.66 14.18 -3.64
C ALA A 75 0.22 15.24 -2.97
N ALA A 76 0.43 15.16 -1.66
CA ALA A 76 1.17 16.16 -0.88
C ALA A 76 2.67 15.85 -0.80
N VAL A 77 3.06 14.57 -0.76
CA VAL A 77 4.44 14.16 -0.48
C VAL A 77 4.98 13.09 -1.41
N SER A 78 6.31 13.02 -1.53
CA SER A 78 7.00 11.90 -2.16
C SER A 78 6.91 10.64 -1.31
N TYR A 79 7.23 9.48 -1.90
CA TYR A 79 7.34 8.23 -1.16
C TYR A 79 8.39 8.31 -0.03
N GLU A 80 9.56 8.88 -0.32
CA GLU A 80 10.62 9.10 0.69
C GLU A 80 10.11 9.92 1.88
N LYS A 81 9.37 11.00 1.64
CA LYS A 81 8.77 11.81 2.72
C LYS A 81 7.66 11.09 3.47
N PHE A 82 6.91 10.21 2.79
CA PHE A 82 5.97 9.32 3.47
C PHE A 82 6.71 8.33 4.39
N THR A 83 7.84 7.75 3.96
CA THR A 83 8.60 6.82 4.79
C THR A 83 9.20 7.49 6.04
N GLU A 84 9.59 8.77 5.97
CA GLU A 84 9.99 9.53 7.16
C GLU A 84 8.84 9.67 8.19
N PHE A 85 7.61 9.87 7.71
CA PHE A 85 6.42 9.89 8.57
C PHE A 85 6.09 8.52 9.14
N ASP A 86 6.12 7.47 8.32
CA ASP A 86 5.84 6.10 8.72
C ASP A 86 6.83 5.65 9.82
N ASP A 87 8.13 5.92 9.64
CA ASP A 87 9.19 5.66 10.63
C ASP A 87 9.00 6.47 11.92
N PHE A 88 8.59 7.74 11.81
CA PHE A 88 8.27 8.56 12.97
C PHE A 88 7.09 8.00 13.77
N VAL A 89 6.01 7.62 13.10
CA VAL A 89 4.82 7.05 13.76
C VAL A 89 5.14 5.68 14.37
N ASP A 90 5.93 4.84 13.70
CA ASP A 90 6.32 3.55 14.28
C ASP A 90 7.23 3.73 15.50
N THR A 91 8.21 4.64 15.42
CA THR A 91 9.11 4.98 16.54
C THR A 91 8.37 5.55 17.74
N HIS A 92 7.39 6.43 17.49
CA HIS A 92 6.60 7.10 18.53
C HIS A 92 5.23 6.46 18.75
N ARG A 93 5.01 5.20 18.34
CA ARG A 93 3.67 4.59 18.32
C ARG A 93 2.93 4.69 19.65
N SER A 94 3.66 4.64 20.77
CA SER A 94 3.11 4.68 22.13
C SER A 94 2.80 6.09 22.65
N ASP A 95 3.41 7.12 22.07
CA ASP A 95 3.44 8.48 22.61
C ASP A 95 3.22 9.57 21.54
N VAL A 96 2.94 9.18 20.30
CA VAL A 96 2.63 10.10 19.20
C VAL A 96 1.37 10.89 19.52
N THR A 97 1.43 12.21 19.30
CA THR A 97 0.32 13.14 19.54
C THR A 97 -0.03 13.91 18.28
N ALA A 98 -1.24 14.48 18.24
CA ALA A 98 -1.66 15.35 17.14
C ALA A 98 -0.74 16.57 16.99
N ASP A 99 -0.25 17.14 18.10
CA ASP A 99 0.69 18.27 18.08
C ASP A 99 2.03 17.87 17.45
N MET A 100 2.58 16.71 17.83
CA MET A 100 3.81 16.18 17.22
C MET A 100 3.66 15.97 15.71
N LEU A 101 2.50 15.46 15.26
CA LEU A 101 2.22 15.28 13.85
C LEU A 101 2.01 16.62 13.12
N GLY A 102 1.32 17.58 13.73
CA GLY A 102 1.11 18.91 13.15
C GLY A 102 2.41 19.70 12.99
N GLU A 103 3.35 19.58 13.93
CA GLU A 103 4.65 20.27 13.88
C GLU A 103 5.60 19.69 12.82
N ASN A 104 5.62 18.36 12.66
CA ASN A 104 6.60 17.68 11.80
C ASN A 104 6.03 17.25 10.44
N PHE A 105 4.71 17.04 10.36
CA PHE A 105 4.01 16.45 9.22
C PHE A 105 2.65 17.14 8.99
N SER A 106 2.62 18.47 8.95
CA SER A 106 1.36 19.24 8.78
C SER A 106 0.55 18.81 7.55
N TRP A 107 1.20 18.31 6.50
CA TRP A 107 0.54 17.74 5.32
C TRP A 107 -0.34 16.53 5.65
N PHE A 108 -0.03 15.76 6.69
CA PHE A 108 -0.84 14.63 7.13
C PHE A 108 -2.09 15.12 7.87
N THR A 109 -1.95 16.10 8.77
CA THR A 109 -3.09 16.69 9.46
C THR A 109 -4.02 17.40 8.47
N GLU A 110 -3.46 18.12 7.48
CA GLU A 110 -4.22 18.73 6.38
C GLU A 110 -4.95 17.68 5.53
N ALA A 111 -4.32 16.53 5.25
CA ALA A 111 -4.94 15.42 4.52
C ALA A 111 -6.13 14.83 5.30
N VAL A 112 -5.98 14.65 6.62
CA VAL A 112 -7.04 14.18 7.53
C VAL A 112 -8.21 15.17 7.55
N GLU A 113 -7.94 16.45 7.75
CA GLU A 113 -8.99 17.50 7.84
C GLU A 113 -9.74 17.69 6.51
N ALA A 114 -9.08 17.44 5.38
CA ALA A 114 -9.70 17.55 4.06
C ALA A 114 -10.66 16.40 3.72
N CYS A 115 -10.70 15.33 4.53
CA CYS A 115 -11.44 14.12 4.23
C CYS A 115 -12.68 13.97 5.12
N PRO A 116 -13.88 13.78 4.53
CA PRO A 116 -15.10 13.63 5.31
C PRO A 116 -15.10 12.29 6.03
N VAL A 117 -15.45 12.32 7.32
CA VAL A 117 -15.75 11.12 8.11
C VAL A 117 -17.17 10.66 7.82
#